data_AF-A0A813HJW4-F1
#
_entry.id   AF-A0A813HJW4-F1
#
_cell.length_a   1.000
_cell.length_b   1.000
_cell.length_c   1.000
_cell.angle_alpha   90.00
_cell.angle_beta   90.00
_cell.angle_gamma   90.00
#
_symmetry.space_group_name_H-M   'P 1'
#
loop_
_entity.id
_entity.type
_entity.pdbx_description
1 polymer ?
#
loop_
_entity_poly.entity_id
_entity_poly.type
_entity_poly.pdbx_seq_one_letter_code
_entity_poly.pdbx_strand_id
1 'polypeptide(L)'
;MPSFDDLALGDAATPSVIWSYWDKGPAKLSDFRRLCVDTWRAMNPDWEIRVLDSRSVWDVIQPSELPRQWRDMYVPFQADAVRLALLAKYGGVWMDPATICLKPLDWWFYGPIRSSERREGIAGFYFSSWGVEMGCSAEYVENWVLAARRAHPMILRWHALFNSFWDSVQVGTLEPISLPEHDMFRHIDLSFLQKFGQDMRSYLVMHACFKKMIDEDAEMRRIWQQDMLLFRADDHALWHVDEPDVQWSPEAAAKKWLGPLDEAWARHVLQHCPVLKFTKQFATLLDGEPRARLLGQSSPRCCLSAAFEAALAFPPAD
;
A
#
# COMPACT_ATOMS: atom_id res chain seq x y z
N MET A 1 7.74 -32.09 3.22
CA MET A 1 7.91 -30.64 3.05
C MET A 1 8.74 -30.45 1.80
N PRO A 2 8.34 -29.61 0.83
CA PRO A 2 9.22 -29.26 -0.27
C PRO A 2 10.47 -28.60 0.30
N SER A 3 11.65 -28.88 -0.27
CA SER A 3 12.91 -28.30 0.19
C SER A 3 12.92 -26.79 -0.10
N PHE A 4 13.60 -26.00 0.73
CA PHE A 4 13.72 -24.56 0.52
C PHE A 4 14.42 -24.20 -0.81
N ASP A 5 15.16 -25.14 -1.40
CA ASP A 5 15.87 -24.95 -2.68
C ASP A 5 14.92 -24.94 -3.89
N ASP A 6 13.73 -25.54 -3.80
CA ASP A 6 12.74 -25.56 -4.89
C ASP A 6 12.01 -24.22 -5.08
N LEU A 7 12.16 -23.26 -4.16
CA LEU A 7 11.50 -21.95 -4.20
C LEU A 7 12.39 -20.83 -4.78
N ALA A 8 13.67 -21.11 -5.06
CA ALA A 8 14.68 -20.10 -5.37
C ALA A 8 14.93 -19.85 -6.88
N LEU A 9 14.34 -20.64 -7.78
CA LEU A 9 14.47 -20.41 -9.23
C LEU A 9 13.29 -19.54 -9.71
N GLY A 10 13.49 -18.22 -9.62
CA GLY A 10 12.71 -17.27 -10.40
C GLY A 10 13.05 -17.49 -11.88
N ASP A 11 12.23 -18.28 -12.57
CA ASP A 11 12.29 -18.37 -14.02
C ASP A 11 12.08 -16.98 -14.62
N ALA A 12 12.90 -16.64 -15.62
CA ALA A 12 12.81 -15.41 -16.41
C ALA A 12 11.48 -15.26 -17.20
N ALA A 13 10.49 -16.14 -16.95
CA ALA A 13 9.24 -16.26 -17.69
C ALA A 13 7.99 -15.82 -16.93
N THR A 14 8.07 -15.43 -15.64
CA THR A 14 6.92 -14.85 -14.93
C THR A 14 7.03 -13.32 -14.95
N PRO A 15 6.10 -12.60 -15.61
CA PRO A 15 6.09 -11.13 -15.60
C PRO A 15 6.07 -10.59 -14.18
N SER A 16 6.79 -9.50 -13.94
CA SER A 16 6.67 -8.76 -12.69
C SER A 16 5.24 -8.21 -12.57
N VAL A 17 4.57 -8.47 -11.45
CA VAL A 17 3.14 -8.11 -11.27
C VAL A 17 2.97 -7.01 -10.22
N ILE A 18 2.13 -6.03 -10.58
CA ILE A 18 1.56 -5.05 -9.65
C ILE A 18 0.12 -5.45 -9.34
N TRP A 19 -0.14 -5.72 -8.08
CA TRP A 19 -1.44 -6.14 -7.54
C TRP A 19 -2.20 -4.97 -6.96
N SER A 20 -3.51 -4.97 -7.18
CA SER A 20 -4.46 -4.09 -6.49
C SER A 20 -5.78 -4.81 -6.25
N TYR A 21 -6.61 -4.29 -5.35
CA TYR A 21 -7.91 -4.87 -5.04
C TYR A 21 -8.99 -3.80 -4.96
N TRP A 22 -10.14 -4.07 -5.57
CA TRP A 22 -11.37 -3.30 -5.42
C TRP A 22 -12.55 -4.25 -5.41
N ASP A 23 -13.22 -4.39 -4.26
CA ASP A 23 -14.28 -5.39 -4.01
C ASP A 23 -15.36 -5.44 -5.09
N LYS A 24 -15.72 -4.26 -5.62
CA LYS A 24 -16.75 -4.08 -6.66
C LYS A 24 -16.25 -4.25 -8.11
N GLY A 25 -14.96 -4.47 -8.30
CA GLY A 25 -14.35 -4.68 -9.60
C GLY A 25 -13.75 -3.44 -10.27
N PRO A 26 -12.75 -3.62 -11.14
CA PRO A 26 -12.04 -2.51 -11.80
C PRO A 26 -12.97 -1.64 -12.65
N ALA A 27 -14.06 -2.18 -13.16
CA ALA A 27 -15.10 -1.42 -13.88
C ALA A 27 -15.84 -0.39 -12.99
N LYS A 28 -15.80 -0.57 -11.66
CA LYS A 28 -16.45 0.32 -10.67
C LYS A 28 -15.49 1.29 -9.99
N LEU A 29 -14.22 1.34 -10.41
CA LEU A 29 -13.32 2.42 -10.03
C LEU A 29 -13.87 3.76 -10.56
N SER A 30 -13.85 4.78 -9.71
CA SER A 30 -14.06 6.18 -10.10
C SER A 30 -13.03 6.61 -11.14
N ASP A 31 -13.29 7.70 -11.86
CA ASP A 31 -12.33 8.22 -12.84
C ASP A 31 -10.99 8.56 -12.21
N PHE A 32 -10.99 9.17 -11.01
CA PHE A 32 -9.78 9.45 -10.24
C PHE A 32 -8.95 8.19 -9.95
N ARG A 33 -9.58 7.12 -9.42
CA ARG A 33 -8.85 5.88 -9.11
C ARG A 33 -8.42 5.12 -10.36
N ARG A 34 -9.22 5.16 -11.43
CA ARG A 34 -8.84 4.58 -12.73
C ARG A 34 -7.60 5.28 -13.28
N LEU A 35 -7.58 6.62 -13.25
CA LEU A 35 -6.40 7.40 -13.64
C LEU A 35 -5.20 7.11 -12.76
N CYS A 36 -5.38 6.95 -11.44
CA CYS A 36 -4.31 6.47 -10.56
C CYS A 36 -3.71 5.15 -11.11
N VAL A 37 -4.52 4.12 -11.35
CA VAL A 37 -4.04 2.84 -11.92
C VAL A 37 -3.37 3.03 -13.28
N ASP A 38 -3.91 3.90 -14.14
CA ASP A 38 -3.34 4.18 -15.47
C ASP A 38 -1.94 4.81 -15.36
N THR A 39 -1.67 5.63 -14.34
CA THR A 39 -0.30 6.15 -14.10
C THR A 39 0.71 5.05 -13.80
N TRP A 40 0.31 4.01 -13.07
CA TRP A 40 1.19 2.86 -12.81
C TRP A 40 1.45 2.06 -14.10
N ARG A 41 0.45 1.92 -14.99
CA ARG A 41 0.64 1.27 -16.29
C ARG A 41 1.61 2.05 -17.18
N ALA A 42 1.44 3.37 -17.26
CA ALA A 42 2.30 4.24 -18.06
C ALA A 42 3.75 4.24 -17.57
N MET A 43 3.95 4.29 -16.25
CA MET A 43 5.29 4.32 -15.64
C MET A 43 6.00 2.97 -15.61
N ASN A 44 5.29 1.86 -15.83
CA ASN A 44 5.82 0.50 -15.72
C ASN A 44 5.31 -0.37 -16.89
N PRO A 45 5.69 -0.07 -18.15
CA PRO A 45 5.15 -0.75 -19.32
C PRO A 45 5.46 -2.26 -19.38
N ASP A 46 6.56 -2.68 -18.74
CA ASP A 46 6.98 -4.09 -18.66
C ASP A 46 6.28 -4.88 -17.53
N TRP A 47 5.43 -4.21 -16.76
CA TRP A 47 4.75 -4.80 -15.61
C TRP A 47 3.29 -5.13 -15.92
N GLU A 48 2.85 -6.29 -15.45
CA GLU A 48 1.44 -6.63 -15.50
C GLU A 48 0.71 -5.99 -14.31
N ILE A 49 -0.36 -5.22 -14.56
CA ILE A 49 -1.19 -4.65 -13.49
C ILE A 49 -2.51 -5.40 -13.37
N ARG A 50 -2.70 -6.09 -12.25
CA ARG A 50 -3.92 -6.86 -11.94
C ARG A 50 -4.70 -6.20 -10.81
N VAL A 51 -5.85 -5.63 -11.16
CA VAL A 51 -6.84 -5.13 -10.19
C VAL A 51 -7.90 -6.20 -9.98
N LEU A 52 -7.79 -6.92 -8.87
CA LEU A 52 -8.69 -8.01 -8.49
C LEU A 52 -9.95 -7.47 -7.82
N ASP A 53 -10.98 -8.31 -7.80
CA ASP A 53 -12.27 -8.06 -7.15
C ASP A 53 -12.68 -9.26 -6.29
N SER A 54 -13.84 -9.16 -5.64
CA SER A 54 -14.34 -10.20 -4.73
C SER A 54 -14.55 -11.58 -5.38
N ARG A 55 -14.50 -11.67 -6.72
CA ARG A 55 -14.68 -12.89 -7.51
C ARG A 55 -13.37 -13.34 -8.16
N SER A 56 -12.69 -12.45 -8.88
CA SER A 56 -11.44 -12.71 -9.58
C SER A 56 -10.25 -12.97 -8.65
N VAL A 57 -10.36 -12.64 -7.36
CA VAL A 57 -9.37 -13.07 -6.35
C VAL A 57 -9.17 -14.59 -6.36
N TRP A 58 -10.23 -15.37 -6.62
CA TRP A 58 -10.20 -16.84 -6.60
C TRP A 58 -9.49 -17.46 -7.80
N ASP A 59 -9.21 -16.67 -8.85
CA ASP A 59 -8.45 -17.12 -10.01
C ASP A 59 -6.96 -17.28 -9.68
N VAL A 60 -6.49 -16.64 -8.60
CA VAL A 60 -5.06 -16.57 -8.22
C VAL A 60 -4.80 -16.97 -6.77
N ILE A 61 -5.80 -16.94 -5.89
CA ILE A 61 -5.71 -17.28 -4.47
C ILE A 61 -6.66 -18.43 -4.14
N GLN A 62 -6.18 -19.41 -3.37
CA GLN A 62 -6.97 -20.52 -2.84
C GLN A 62 -7.71 -20.09 -1.56
N PRO A 63 -8.90 -20.65 -1.26
CA PRO A 63 -9.63 -20.35 -0.02
C PRO A 63 -8.81 -20.49 1.27
N SER A 64 -7.89 -21.45 1.33
CA SER A 64 -7.01 -21.67 2.50
C SER A 64 -5.93 -20.60 2.69
N GLU A 65 -5.72 -19.74 1.69
CA GLU A 65 -4.75 -18.64 1.75
C GLU A 65 -5.36 -17.35 2.30
N LEU A 66 -6.66 -17.32 2.62
CA LEU A 66 -7.35 -16.17 3.23
C LEU A 66 -8.02 -16.59 4.55
N PRO A 67 -8.39 -15.64 5.43
CA PRO A 67 -9.18 -15.96 6.62
C PRO A 67 -10.48 -16.68 6.26
N ARG A 68 -10.95 -17.61 7.11
CA ARG A 68 -12.14 -18.42 6.82
C ARG A 68 -13.40 -17.58 6.58
N GLN A 69 -13.51 -16.45 7.27
CA GLN A 69 -14.63 -15.51 7.19
C GLN A 69 -14.35 -14.33 6.24
N TRP A 70 -13.38 -14.45 5.32
CA TRP A 70 -12.90 -13.34 4.48
C TRP A 70 -14.03 -12.60 3.75
N ARG A 71 -15.03 -13.32 3.20
CA ARG A 71 -16.14 -12.70 2.47
C ARG A 71 -17.00 -11.78 3.33
N ASP A 72 -17.04 -12.00 4.64
CA ASP A 72 -17.85 -11.25 5.60
C ASP A 72 -17.07 -10.11 6.26
N MET A 73 -15.74 -10.05 6.04
CA MET A 73 -14.89 -9.02 6.59
C MET A 73 -15.19 -7.65 5.97
N TYR A 74 -14.94 -6.59 6.75
CA TYR A 74 -14.94 -5.23 6.21
C TYR A 74 -13.92 -5.10 5.06
N VAL A 75 -14.32 -4.43 3.97
CA VAL A 75 -13.56 -4.40 2.69
C VAL A 75 -12.08 -4.03 2.84
N PRO A 76 -11.67 -3.03 3.65
CA PRO A 76 -10.25 -2.79 3.91
C PRO A 76 -9.49 -4.00 4.48
N PHE A 77 -10.10 -4.77 5.38
CA PHE A 77 -9.47 -5.99 5.90
C PHE A 77 -9.44 -7.12 4.86
N GLN A 78 -10.43 -7.16 3.95
CA GLN A 78 -10.37 -8.05 2.79
C GLN A 78 -9.15 -7.72 1.91
N ALA A 79 -8.94 -6.42 1.64
CA ALA A 79 -7.79 -5.94 0.87
C ALA A 79 -6.47 -6.27 1.56
N ASP A 80 -6.39 -6.10 2.89
CA ASP A 80 -5.22 -6.49 3.69
C ASP A 80 -4.89 -7.99 3.58
N ALA A 81 -5.91 -8.86 3.65
CA ALA A 81 -5.74 -10.30 3.48
C ALA A 81 -5.22 -10.65 2.08
N VAL A 82 -5.84 -10.08 1.04
CA VAL A 82 -5.49 -10.32 -0.36
C VAL A 82 -4.08 -9.83 -0.66
N ARG A 83 -3.69 -8.67 -0.12
CA ARG A 83 -2.34 -8.12 -0.23
C ARG A 83 -1.28 -9.09 0.27
N LEU A 84 -1.44 -9.57 1.49
CA LEU A 84 -0.48 -10.48 2.12
C LEU A 84 -0.43 -11.82 1.36
N ALA A 85 -1.58 -12.36 0.96
CA ALA A 85 -1.64 -13.62 0.21
C ALA A 85 -0.95 -13.53 -1.16
N LEU A 86 -1.18 -12.45 -1.92
CA LEU A 86 -0.56 -12.25 -3.23
C LEU A 86 0.96 -12.06 -3.13
N LEU A 87 1.41 -11.19 -2.22
CA LEU A 87 2.85 -10.95 -2.02
C LEU A 87 3.56 -12.20 -1.47
N ALA A 88 2.92 -12.98 -0.60
CA ALA A 88 3.45 -14.25 -0.11
C ALA A 88 3.68 -15.23 -1.28
N LYS A 89 2.65 -15.40 -2.11
CA LYS A 89 2.59 -16.43 -3.14
C LYS A 89 3.37 -16.10 -4.40
N TYR A 90 3.31 -14.85 -4.84
CA TYR A 90 3.85 -14.39 -6.12
C TYR A 90 4.96 -13.36 -5.96
N GLY A 91 5.06 -12.68 -4.81
CA GLY A 91 5.87 -11.47 -4.68
C GLY A 91 5.31 -10.35 -5.55
N GLY A 92 6.21 -9.49 -6.04
CA GLY A 92 5.87 -8.33 -6.87
C GLY A 92 5.58 -7.11 -6.01
N VAL A 93 4.62 -6.29 -6.44
CA VAL A 93 4.27 -5.02 -5.79
C VAL A 93 2.78 -4.98 -5.52
N TRP A 94 2.37 -4.54 -4.34
CA TRP A 94 1.01 -4.11 -4.05
C TRP A 94 0.89 -2.60 -4.21
N MET A 95 -0.25 -2.14 -4.73
CA MET A 95 -0.66 -0.74 -4.66
C MET A 95 -2.16 -0.56 -4.38
N ASP A 96 -2.50 0.38 -3.50
CA ASP A 96 -3.88 0.84 -3.29
C ASP A 96 -4.36 1.74 -4.43
N PRO A 97 -5.60 1.61 -4.94
CA PRO A 97 -6.09 2.29 -6.15
C PRO A 97 -6.26 3.82 -6.05
N ALA A 98 -5.85 4.45 -4.94
CA ALA A 98 -5.81 5.90 -4.74
C ALA A 98 -4.36 6.39 -4.58
N THR A 99 -3.50 5.93 -5.50
CA THR A 99 -2.06 6.18 -5.48
C THR A 99 -1.58 6.50 -6.89
N ILE A 100 -0.98 7.68 -7.10
CA ILE A 100 -0.40 8.09 -8.40
C ILE A 100 1.06 7.64 -8.47
N CYS A 101 1.47 7.03 -9.57
CA CYS A 101 2.87 6.70 -9.85
C CYS A 101 3.51 7.83 -10.67
N LEU A 102 4.63 8.37 -10.21
CA LEU A 102 5.36 9.46 -10.87
C LEU A 102 6.75 9.05 -11.35
N LYS A 103 7.27 7.90 -10.92
CA LYS A 103 8.57 7.35 -11.34
C LYS A 103 8.51 5.82 -11.49
N PRO A 104 9.16 5.22 -12.51
CA PRO A 104 9.22 3.77 -12.70
C PRO A 104 9.76 3.02 -11.48
N LEU A 105 9.11 1.93 -11.07
CA LEU A 105 9.43 1.20 -9.85
C LEU A 105 10.80 0.55 -9.87
N ASP A 106 11.25 0.10 -11.05
CA ASP A 106 12.54 -0.57 -11.21
C ASP A 106 13.74 0.31 -10.87
N TRP A 107 13.57 1.64 -10.83
CA TRP A 107 14.68 2.54 -10.54
C TRP A 107 14.89 2.78 -9.06
N TRP A 108 13.82 2.75 -8.26
CA TRP A 108 13.89 3.21 -6.87
C TRP A 108 13.25 2.24 -5.86
N PHE A 109 12.31 1.39 -6.28
CA PHE A 109 11.53 0.56 -5.36
C PHE A 109 11.78 -0.94 -5.53
N TYR A 110 11.45 -1.50 -6.70
CA TYR A 110 11.56 -2.94 -6.93
C TYR A 110 12.94 -3.38 -7.41
N GLY A 111 13.57 -2.61 -8.31
CA GLY A 111 14.90 -2.93 -8.84
C GLY A 111 15.98 -3.14 -7.76
N PRO A 112 16.00 -2.33 -6.68
CA PRO A 112 16.92 -2.56 -5.56
C PRO A 112 16.70 -3.87 -4.79
N ILE A 113 15.48 -4.43 -4.79
CA ILE A 113 15.14 -5.63 -3.98
C ILE A 113 14.95 -6.91 -4.80
N ARG A 114 14.96 -6.83 -6.14
CA ARG A 114 14.62 -7.95 -7.02
C ARG A 114 15.68 -9.05 -7.07
N SER A 115 16.96 -8.70 -6.85
CA SER A 115 18.07 -9.65 -6.94
C SER A 115 18.17 -10.51 -5.67
N SER A 116 18.37 -11.81 -5.83
CA SER A 116 18.66 -12.72 -4.71
C SER A 116 20.05 -12.53 -4.11
N GLU A 117 20.94 -11.84 -4.83
CA GLU A 117 22.29 -11.50 -4.36
C GLU A 117 22.29 -10.34 -3.35
N ARG A 118 21.20 -9.56 -3.32
CA ARG A 118 21.00 -8.49 -2.34
C ARG A 118 20.29 -9.03 -1.11
N ARG A 119 20.64 -8.45 0.04
CA ARG A 119 19.97 -8.77 1.31
C ARG A 119 18.53 -8.25 1.27
N GLU A 120 18.35 -7.07 0.69
CA GLU A 120 17.04 -6.46 0.57
C GLU A 120 16.11 -7.30 -0.31
N GLY A 121 14.99 -7.72 0.27
CA GLY A 121 13.98 -8.53 -0.42
C GLY A 121 12.56 -8.03 -0.24
N ILE A 122 12.39 -6.91 0.46
CA ILE A 122 11.13 -6.27 0.77
C ILE A 122 11.34 -4.75 0.79
N ALA A 123 10.38 -4.00 0.26
CA ALA A 123 10.39 -2.54 0.27
C ALA A 123 9.02 -2.00 0.66
N GLY A 124 9.01 -0.87 1.37
CA GLY A 124 7.80 -0.23 1.84
C GLY A 124 8.04 1.20 2.29
N PHE A 125 7.01 1.78 2.86
CA PHE A 125 7.06 3.12 3.40
C PHE A 125 6.84 3.11 4.90
N TYR A 126 7.23 4.19 5.58
CA TYR A 126 6.81 4.49 6.93
C TYR A 126 6.46 5.97 7.03
N PHE A 127 5.64 6.34 8.02
CA PHE A 127 5.30 7.73 8.27
C PHE A 127 5.95 8.17 9.58
N SER A 128 6.84 9.16 9.52
CA SER A 128 7.76 9.50 10.61
C SER A 128 7.03 9.99 11.86
N SER A 129 5.93 10.74 11.68
CA SER A 129 5.09 11.19 12.78
C SER A 129 4.34 10.04 13.48
N TRP A 130 4.26 8.86 12.84
CA TRP A 130 3.59 7.67 13.36
C TRP A 130 4.56 6.55 13.72
N GLY A 131 5.85 6.90 13.82
CA GLY A 131 6.85 6.10 14.51
C GLY A 131 7.88 5.42 13.60
N VAL A 132 9.16 5.74 13.84
CA VAL A 132 10.33 4.94 13.45
C VAL A 132 11.55 5.10 14.37
N GLU A 133 11.40 5.66 15.58
CA GLU A 133 12.55 5.71 16.49
C GLU A 133 12.98 4.29 16.86
N MET A 134 14.17 3.88 16.42
CA MET A 134 14.70 2.54 16.67
C MET A 134 14.82 2.31 18.18
N GLY A 135 14.11 1.31 18.70
CA GLY A 135 14.12 0.98 20.13
C GLY A 135 13.14 1.80 20.97
N CYS A 136 12.38 2.71 20.36
CA CYS A 136 11.17 3.30 20.93
C CYS A 136 9.95 2.61 20.31
N SER A 137 8.89 2.42 21.09
CA SER A 137 7.76 1.52 20.80
C SER A 137 6.83 1.90 19.63
N ALA A 138 7.31 2.72 18.69
CA ALA A 138 6.55 3.16 17.54
C ALA A 138 7.23 2.67 16.24
N GLU A 139 7.25 1.37 15.99
CA GLU A 139 7.69 0.82 14.71
C GLU A 139 6.51 0.62 13.75
N TYR A 140 6.56 1.28 12.60
CA TYR A 140 5.44 1.35 11.67
C TYR A 140 5.89 1.11 10.22
N VAL A 141 5.09 0.36 9.47
CA VAL A 141 5.24 0.17 8.03
C VAL A 141 3.89 0.37 7.39
N GLU A 142 3.83 1.28 6.41
CA GLU A 142 2.67 1.51 5.59
C GLU A 142 2.38 0.32 4.67
N ASN A 143 1.10 0.00 4.50
CA ASN A 143 0.67 -1.13 3.68
C ASN A 143 0.10 -0.74 2.31
N TRP A 144 -0.03 0.56 2.00
CA TRP A 144 -0.69 1.01 0.77
C TRP A 144 0.17 0.86 -0.49
N VAL A 145 1.50 0.81 -0.37
CA VAL A 145 2.44 0.32 -1.38
C VAL A 145 3.48 -0.53 -0.68
N LEU A 146 3.61 -1.80 -1.10
CA LEU A 146 4.51 -2.77 -0.48
C LEU A 146 5.05 -3.69 -1.57
N ALA A 147 6.35 -3.94 -1.59
CA ALA A 147 6.97 -4.84 -2.55
C ALA A 147 7.73 -5.95 -1.84
N ALA A 148 7.72 -7.14 -2.42
CA ALA A 148 8.48 -8.26 -1.89
C ALA A 148 8.91 -9.23 -2.99
N ARG A 149 10.02 -9.92 -2.75
CA ARG A 149 10.34 -11.16 -3.46
C ARG A 149 9.30 -12.23 -3.13
N ARG A 150 9.09 -13.14 -4.07
CA ARG A 150 8.23 -14.31 -3.86
C ARG A 150 8.70 -15.09 -2.63
N ALA A 151 7.76 -15.55 -1.81
CA ALA A 151 8.04 -16.33 -0.60
C ALA A 151 8.97 -15.62 0.40
N HIS A 152 8.99 -14.27 0.43
CA HIS A 152 9.80 -13.54 1.38
C HIS A 152 9.41 -13.87 2.85
N PRO A 153 10.35 -14.24 3.74
CA PRO A 153 10.05 -14.74 5.08
C PRO A 153 9.14 -13.83 5.90
N MET A 154 9.37 -12.52 5.84
CA MET A 154 8.54 -11.54 6.52
C MET A 154 7.09 -11.52 6.03
N ILE A 155 6.86 -11.63 4.72
CA ILE A 155 5.50 -11.63 4.18
C ILE A 155 4.78 -12.94 4.54
N LEU A 156 5.48 -14.07 4.49
CA LEU A 156 4.93 -15.37 4.90
C LEU A 156 4.51 -15.36 6.37
N ARG A 157 5.36 -14.83 7.25
CA ARG A 157 5.06 -14.74 8.69
C ARG A 157 3.92 -13.77 8.97
N TRP A 158 3.91 -12.62 8.31
CA TRP A 158 2.87 -11.61 8.44
C TRP A 158 1.51 -12.13 7.96
N HIS A 159 1.48 -12.81 6.80
CA HIS A 159 0.31 -13.48 6.24
C HIS A 159 -0.28 -14.52 7.19
N ALA A 160 0.56 -15.43 7.71
CA ALA A 160 0.12 -16.47 8.63
C ALA A 160 -0.45 -15.90 9.93
N LEU A 161 0.20 -14.87 10.49
CA LEU A 161 -0.24 -14.22 11.73
C LEU A 161 -1.56 -13.47 11.54
N PHE A 162 -1.71 -12.73 10.43
CA PHE A 162 -2.93 -12.02 10.10
C PHE A 162 -4.12 -12.97 9.91
N ASN A 163 -3.93 -14.07 9.17
CA ASN A 163 -4.97 -15.07 9.00
C ASN A 163 -5.34 -15.73 10.33
N SER A 164 -4.34 -16.08 11.15
CA SER A 164 -4.57 -16.69 12.48
C SER A 164 -5.41 -15.80 13.38
N PHE A 165 -5.17 -14.48 13.37
CA PHE A 165 -5.97 -13.53 14.12
C PHE A 165 -7.42 -13.46 13.62
N TRP A 166 -7.64 -13.32 12.30
CA TRP A 166 -8.99 -13.25 11.77
C TRP A 166 -9.75 -14.58 11.91
N ASP A 167 -9.04 -15.70 12.00
CA ASP A 167 -9.62 -17.01 12.28
C ASP A 167 -9.91 -17.24 13.77
N SER A 168 -9.35 -16.44 14.69
CA SER A 168 -9.61 -16.52 16.13
C SER A 168 -10.76 -15.62 16.60
N VAL A 169 -11.24 -14.72 15.74
CA VAL A 169 -12.35 -13.80 16.03
C VAL A 169 -13.59 -14.13 15.21
N GLN A 170 -14.76 -13.80 15.74
CA GLN A 170 -16.01 -13.88 14.99
C GLN A 170 -16.24 -12.57 14.24
N VAL A 171 -16.33 -12.62 12.91
CA VAL A 171 -16.62 -11.44 12.10
C VAL A 171 -18.13 -11.13 12.19
N GLY A 172 -18.48 -9.83 12.19
CA GLY A 172 -19.87 -9.39 12.20
C GLY A 172 -20.51 -9.25 13.60
N THR A 173 -19.73 -9.33 14.68
CA THR A 173 -20.19 -8.97 16.02
C THR A 173 -20.48 -7.47 16.12
N LEU A 174 -21.44 -7.09 16.98
CA LEU A 174 -21.75 -5.69 17.27
C LEU A 174 -20.62 -5.00 18.06
N GLU A 175 -19.80 -5.77 18.76
CA GLU A 175 -18.67 -5.27 19.54
C GLU A 175 -17.41 -5.15 18.66
N PRO A 176 -16.71 -4.00 18.69
CA PRO A 176 -15.42 -3.84 18.03
C PRO A 176 -14.38 -4.79 18.61
N ILE A 177 -13.52 -5.36 17.75
CA ILE A 177 -12.41 -6.19 18.22
C ILE A 177 -11.40 -5.31 18.97
N SER A 178 -11.21 -5.60 20.26
CA SER A 178 -10.20 -4.99 21.10
C SER A 178 -8.89 -5.78 20.99
N LEU A 179 -7.93 -5.25 20.20
CA LEU A 179 -6.62 -5.91 20.08
C LEU A 179 -5.89 -6.05 21.42
N PRO A 180 -5.78 -5.02 22.28
CA PRO A 180 -5.04 -5.13 23.55
C PRO A 180 -5.58 -6.19 24.51
N GLU A 181 -6.86 -6.55 24.40
CA GLU A 181 -7.48 -7.58 25.25
C GLU A 181 -7.42 -8.97 24.60
N HIS A 182 -7.12 -9.04 23.30
CA HIS A 182 -6.99 -10.30 22.59
C HIS A 182 -5.71 -11.04 22.99
N ASP A 183 -5.80 -12.36 23.23
CA ASP A 183 -4.67 -13.18 23.70
C ASP A 183 -3.41 -13.09 22.84
N MET A 184 -3.58 -12.87 21.53
CA MET A 184 -2.44 -12.69 20.61
C MET A 184 -1.67 -11.38 20.85
N PHE A 185 -2.30 -10.33 21.37
CA PHE A 185 -1.71 -8.98 21.44
C PHE A 185 -1.63 -8.40 22.85
N ARG A 186 -2.16 -9.09 23.88
CA ARG A 186 -2.18 -8.61 25.27
C ARG A 186 -0.83 -8.24 25.90
N HIS A 187 0.28 -8.65 25.29
CA HIS A 187 1.64 -8.32 25.72
C HIS A 187 2.42 -7.48 24.70
N ILE A 188 1.76 -7.03 23.63
CA ILE A 188 2.34 -6.20 22.58
C ILE A 188 1.95 -4.75 22.83
N ASP A 189 2.93 -3.85 22.89
CA ASP A 189 2.66 -2.41 22.97
C ASP A 189 2.15 -1.92 21.60
N LEU A 190 0.85 -1.63 21.56
CA LEU A 190 0.16 -1.05 20.40
C LEU A 190 -0.31 0.38 20.67
N SER A 191 0.17 1.01 21.75
CA SER A 191 -0.29 2.34 22.17
C SER A 191 -0.01 3.44 21.13
N PHE A 192 0.99 3.24 20.27
CA PHE A 192 1.35 4.13 19.17
C PHE A 192 0.37 4.11 17.98
N LEU A 193 -0.51 3.11 17.87
CA LEU A 193 -1.52 3.03 16.80
C LEU A 193 -2.70 3.98 17.05
N GLN A 194 -2.40 5.27 17.15
CA GLN A 194 -3.34 6.36 17.31
C GLN A 194 -3.18 7.36 16.16
N LYS A 195 -4.29 7.90 15.67
CA LYS A 195 -4.27 8.89 14.58
C LYS A 195 -5.26 10.00 14.85
N PHE A 196 -4.78 11.25 14.86
CA PHE A 196 -5.58 12.44 15.19
C PHE A 196 -6.38 12.31 16.49
N GLY A 197 -5.76 11.71 17.52
CA GLY A 197 -6.40 11.45 18.82
C GLY A 197 -7.44 10.32 18.81
N GLN A 198 -7.56 9.56 17.71
CA GLN A 198 -8.42 8.39 17.62
C GLN A 198 -7.61 7.10 17.78
N ASP A 199 -8.18 6.15 18.50
CA ASP A 199 -7.64 4.79 18.59
C ASP A 199 -7.84 4.06 17.27
N MET A 200 -6.74 3.66 16.63
CA MET A 200 -6.76 3.00 15.34
C MET A 200 -6.49 1.49 15.45
N ARG A 201 -6.33 0.92 16.64
CA ARG A 201 -5.92 -0.48 16.83
C ARG A 201 -6.88 -1.46 16.15
N SER A 202 -8.19 -1.28 16.29
CA SER A 202 -9.20 -2.13 15.64
C SER A 202 -9.24 -1.98 14.12
N TYR A 203 -8.66 -0.91 13.55
CA TYR A 203 -8.58 -0.67 12.12
C TYR A 203 -7.22 -1.07 11.53
N LEU A 204 -6.13 -0.90 12.27
CA LEU A 204 -4.76 -1.16 11.81
C LEU A 204 -4.29 -2.56 12.22
N VAL A 205 -5.16 -3.56 12.10
CA VAL A 205 -4.88 -4.96 12.46
C VAL A 205 -3.65 -5.50 11.75
N MET A 206 -3.50 -5.20 10.45
CA MET A 206 -2.32 -5.60 9.68
C MET A 206 -1.03 -5.03 10.30
N HIS A 207 -1.05 -3.77 10.77
CA HIS A 207 0.10 -3.13 11.41
C HIS A 207 0.37 -3.68 12.81
N ALA A 208 -0.67 -4.01 13.57
CA ALA A 208 -0.51 -4.69 14.86
C ALA A 208 0.13 -6.08 14.69
N CYS A 209 -0.26 -6.83 13.65
CA CYS A 209 0.40 -8.10 13.30
C CYS A 209 1.88 -7.89 12.96
N PHE A 210 2.21 -6.85 12.20
CA PHE A 210 3.59 -6.49 11.90
C PHE A 210 4.41 -6.22 13.16
N LYS A 211 3.88 -5.36 14.05
CA LYS A 211 4.52 -5.02 15.32
C LYS A 211 4.77 -6.26 16.18
N LYS A 212 3.75 -7.10 16.36
CA LYS A 212 3.88 -8.37 17.09
C LYS A 212 4.98 -9.25 16.50
N MET A 213 4.99 -9.38 15.18
CA MET A 213 5.96 -10.21 14.47
C MET A 213 7.40 -9.74 14.75
N ILE A 214 7.69 -8.44 14.67
CA ILE A 214 9.05 -7.93 14.94
C ILE A 214 9.40 -7.89 16.43
N ASP A 215 8.42 -7.86 17.34
CA ASP A 215 8.64 -7.92 18.78
C ASP A 215 9.01 -9.32 19.27
N GLU A 216 8.42 -10.36 18.68
CA GLU A 216 8.58 -11.73 19.14
C GLU A 216 9.57 -12.57 18.33
N ASP A 217 9.93 -12.13 17.12
CA ASP A 217 10.80 -12.88 16.21
C ASP A 217 12.05 -12.05 15.85
N ALA A 218 13.21 -12.52 16.34
CA ALA A 218 14.50 -11.85 16.14
C ALA A 218 14.92 -11.78 14.67
N GLU A 219 14.51 -12.75 13.84
CA GLU A 219 14.80 -12.70 12.40
C GLU A 219 13.95 -11.63 11.72
N MET A 220 12.66 -11.55 12.06
CA MET A 220 11.76 -10.53 11.50
C MET A 220 12.18 -9.12 11.93
N ARG A 221 12.63 -8.96 13.18
CA ARG A 221 13.26 -7.73 13.67
C ARG A 221 14.46 -7.36 12.82
N ARG A 222 15.38 -8.30 12.59
CA ARG A 222 16.60 -8.06 11.81
C ARG A 222 16.27 -7.68 10.37
N ILE A 223 15.35 -8.40 9.72
CA ILE A 223 14.90 -8.09 8.36
C ILE A 223 14.36 -6.66 8.30
N TRP A 224 13.48 -6.26 9.22
CA TRP A 224 12.93 -4.90 9.22
C TRP A 224 14.02 -3.84 9.41
N GLN A 225 14.98 -4.08 10.31
CA GLN A 225 16.04 -3.11 10.61
C GLN A 225 17.13 -3.00 9.54
N GLN A 226 17.40 -4.08 8.79
CA GLN A 226 18.61 -4.18 7.98
C GLN A 226 18.34 -4.53 6.51
N ASP A 227 17.26 -5.24 6.21
CA ASP A 227 16.98 -5.79 4.87
C ASP A 227 15.69 -5.23 4.26
N MET A 228 14.91 -4.44 4.98
CA MET A 228 13.75 -3.76 4.42
C MET A 228 14.16 -2.40 3.86
N LEU A 229 13.95 -2.20 2.57
CA LEU A 229 14.15 -0.90 1.95
C LEU A 229 12.97 0.01 2.34
N LEU A 230 13.25 0.97 3.22
CA LEU A 230 12.24 1.85 3.80
C LEU A 230 12.36 3.28 3.28
N PHE A 231 11.24 3.83 2.84
CA PHE A 231 11.11 5.22 2.41
C PHE A 231 10.23 6.01 3.39
N ARG A 232 10.62 7.26 3.64
CA ARG A 232 9.79 8.22 4.38
C ARG A 232 8.59 8.62 3.52
N ALA A 233 7.39 8.21 3.93
CA ALA A 233 6.16 8.62 3.27
C ALA A 233 5.95 10.13 3.35
N ASP A 234 6.34 10.76 4.47
CA ASP A 234 6.26 12.22 4.69
C ASP A 234 7.05 12.99 3.62
N ASP A 235 8.12 12.42 3.07
CA ASP A 235 8.95 13.08 2.06
C ASP A 235 8.56 12.69 0.63
N HIS A 236 8.02 11.48 0.45
CA HIS A 236 7.96 10.84 -0.87
C HIS A 236 6.56 10.45 -1.36
N ALA A 237 5.54 10.49 -0.52
CA ALA A 237 4.18 10.05 -0.91
C ALA A 237 3.02 10.83 -0.27
N LEU A 238 3.22 11.30 0.95
CA LEU A 238 2.22 11.98 1.79
C LEU A 238 2.61 13.43 2.10
N TRP A 239 3.76 13.93 1.64
CA TRP A 239 4.21 15.31 1.86
C TRP A 239 3.10 16.37 1.71
N HIS A 240 2.29 16.26 0.64
CA HIS A 240 1.22 17.20 0.32
C HIS A 240 0.13 17.33 1.39
N VAL A 241 0.00 16.32 2.27
CA VAL A 241 -1.00 16.31 3.34
C VAL A 241 -0.55 17.05 4.59
N ASP A 242 0.77 17.19 4.78
CA ASP A 242 1.39 17.91 5.91
C ASP A 242 1.63 19.39 5.62
N GLU A 243 1.34 19.85 4.40
CA GLU A 243 1.58 21.24 4.04
C GLU A 243 0.86 22.21 4.99
N PRO A 244 1.46 23.39 5.30
CA PRO A 244 0.94 24.30 6.32
C PRO A 244 -0.51 24.76 6.11
N ASP A 245 -0.97 24.80 4.87
CA ASP A 245 -2.33 25.17 4.44
C ASP A 245 -3.27 23.96 4.26
N VAL A 246 -2.76 22.73 4.37
CA VAL A 246 -3.53 21.47 4.27
C VAL A 246 -3.75 20.84 5.64
N GLN A 247 -2.69 20.62 6.42
CA GLN A 247 -2.74 20.08 7.80
C GLN A 247 -3.69 18.88 7.96
N TRP A 248 -3.59 17.90 7.07
CA TRP A 248 -4.43 16.71 7.02
C TRP A 248 -5.93 16.93 6.83
N SER A 249 -6.39 18.14 6.49
CA SER A 249 -7.80 18.36 6.11
C SER A 249 -8.05 17.78 4.71
N PRO A 250 -8.99 16.83 4.57
CA PRO A 250 -9.41 16.32 3.26
C PRO A 250 -9.85 17.45 2.32
N GLU A 251 -10.61 18.41 2.85
CA GLU A 251 -11.18 19.52 2.08
C GLU A 251 -10.10 20.50 1.63
N ALA A 252 -9.13 20.82 2.50
CA ALA A 252 -8.01 21.66 2.15
C ALA A 252 -7.11 21.00 1.10
N ALA A 253 -6.81 19.70 1.27
CA ALA A 253 -6.05 18.93 0.29
C ALA A 253 -6.76 18.89 -1.07
N ALA A 254 -8.06 18.59 -1.09
CA ALA A 254 -8.85 18.58 -2.31
C ALA A 254 -8.88 19.96 -2.97
N LYS A 255 -9.08 21.03 -2.19
CA LYS A 255 -9.06 22.42 -2.69
C LYS A 255 -7.71 22.77 -3.32
N LYS A 256 -6.60 22.34 -2.72
CA LYS A 256 -5.25 22.60 -3.25
C LYS A 256 -5.01 21.86 -4.56
N TRP A 257 -5.36 20.57 -4.61
CA TRP A 257 -5.21 19.74 -5.81
C TRP A 257 -6.14 20.14 -6.97
N LEU A 258 -7.36 20.57 -6.66
CA LEU A 258 -8.40 20.93 -7.65
C LEU A 258 -8.51 22.42 -7.93
N GLY A 259 -7.76 23.24 -7.20
CA GLY A 259 -7.66 24.69 -7.41
C GLY A 259 -6.91 25.04 -8.70
N PRO A 260 -6.80 26.34 -9.03
CA PRO A 260 -6.03 26.79 -10.18
C PRO A 260 -4.59 26.23 -10.15
N LEU A 261 -4.07 25.84 -11.31
CA LEU A 261 -2.72 25.31 -11.43
C LEU A 261 -1.68 26.29 -10.89
N ASP A 262 -0.96 25.85 -9.86
CA ASP A 262 0.32 26.42 -9.44
C ASP A 262 1.44 25.58 -10.06
N GLU A 263 2.09 26.11 -11.10
CA GLU A 263 3.14 25.40 -11.83
C GLU A 263 4.39 25.16 -10.99
N ALA A 264 4.73 26.07 -10.08
CA ALA A 264 5.91 25.94 -9.22
C ALA A 264 5.68 24.81 -8.21
N TRP A 265 4.50 24.79 -7.60
CA TRP A 265 4.09 23.73 -6.69
C TRP A 265 4.01 22.38 -7.39
N ALA A 266 3.34 22.29 -8.53
CA ALA A 266 3.24 21.05 -9.30
C ALA A 266 4.62 20.51 -9.70
N ARG A 267 5.53 21.39 -10.17
CA ARG A 267 6.91 21.01 -10.50
C ARG A 267 7.66 20.49 -9.29
N HIS A 268 7.50 21.11 -8.12
CA HIS A 268 8.10 20.65 -6.88
C HIS A 268 7.65 19.23 -6.56
N VAL A 269 6.35 18.96 -6.60
CA VAL A 269 5.78 17.63 -6.34
C VAL A 269 6.38 16.58 -7.28
N LEU A 270 6.39 16.85 -8.60
CA LEU A 270 6.90 15.92 -9.61
C LEU A 270 8.39 15.58 -9.45
N GLN A 271 9.19 16.52 -8.92
CA GLN A 271 10.62 16.30 -8.71
C GLN A 271 10.91 15.39 -7.50
N HIS A 272 10.14 15.55 -6.43
CA HIS A 272 10.45 14.98 -5.11
C HIS A 272 9.67 13.71 -4.78
N CYS A 273 8.45 13.56 -5.31
CA CYS A 273 7.59 12.42 -5.02
C CYS A 273 7.68 11.37 -6.14
N PRO A 274 8.22 10.16 -5.90
CA PRO A 274 8.11 9.06 -6.85
C PRO A 274 6.69 8.49 -6.96
N VAL A 275 5.88 8.67 -5.92
CA VAL A 275 4.50 8.21 -5.80
C VAL A 275 3.71 9.28 -5.02
N LEU A 276 2.40 9.38 -5.20
CA LEU A 276 1.53 10.19 -4.34
C LEU A 276 0.40 9.34 -3.77
N LYS A 277 0.26 9.32 -2.46
CA LYS A 277 -0.84 8.64 -1.77
C LYS A 277 -1.94 9.63 -1.43
N PHE A 278 -3.17 9.28 -1.78
CA PHE A 278 -4.39 9.97 -1.33
C PHE A 278 -5.09 9.07 -0.32
N THR A 279 -5.20 9.52 0.93
CA THR A 279 -5.88 8.74 1.98
C THR A 279 -7.37 8.59 1.66
N LYS A 280 -8.05 7.63 2.30
CA LYS A 280 -9.45 7.31 2.00
C LYS A 280 -10.37 8.53 1.98
N GLN A 281 -10.30 9.39 2.99
CA GLN A 281 -11.14 10.59 3.07
C GLN A 281 -10.86 11.54 1.91
N PHE A 282 -9.58 11.68 1.52
CA PHE A 282 -9.16 12.63 0.50
C PHE A 282 -9.57 12.11 -0.88
N ALA A 283 -9.26 10.84 -1.15
CA ALA A 283 -9.65 10.17 -2.38
C ALA A 283 -11.16 10.15 -2.59
N THR A 284 -11.96 10.08 -1.52
CA THR A 284 -13.42 10.11 -1.61
C THR A 284 -13.94 11.43 -2.18
N LEU A 285 -13.30 12.56 -1.86
CA LEU A 285 -13.64 13.86 -2.45
C LEU A 285 -13.28 13.92 -3.94
N LEU A 286 -12.18 13.28 -4.34
CA LEU A 286 -11.71 13.26 -5.74
C LEU A 286 -12.51 12.28 -6.62
N ASP A 287 -13.19 11.30 -6.03
CA ASP A 287 -13.98 10.31 -6.77
C ASP A 287 -15.16 10.90 -7.55
N GLY A 288 -15.70 12.03 -7.08
CA GLY A 288 -16.80 12.74 -7.72
C GLY A 288 -16.36 13.66 -8.86
N GLU A 289 -15.05 13.84 -9.07
CA GLU A 289 -14.55 14.78 -10.05
C GLU A 289 -14.66 14.22 -11.48
N PRO A 290 -15.21 14.99 -12.44
CA PRO A 290 -15.31 14.56 -13.82
C PRO A 290 -13.93 14.29 -14.43
N ARG A 291 -13.79 13.19 -15.19
CA ARG A 291 -12.55 12.85 -15.92
C ARG A 291 -11.95 14.02 -16.69
N ALA A 292 -12.78 14.84 -17.34
CA ALA A 292 -12.31 15.99 -18.12
C ALA A 292 -11.54 17.01 -17.27
N ARG A 293 -11.96 17.25 -16.02
CA ARG A 293 -11.25 18.13 -15.10
C ARG A 293 -9.94 17.50 -14.63
N LEU A 294 -9.97 16.21 -14.31
CA LEU A 294 -8.78 15.44 -13.89
C LEU A 294 -7.71 15.35 -14.99
N LEU A 295 -8.10 15.44 -16.26
CA LEU A 295 -7.18 15.46 -17.42
C LEU A 295 -6.87 16.87 -17.94
N GLY A 296 -7.31 17.93 -17.25
CA GLY A 296 -7.02 19.32 -17.65
C GLY A 296 -7.72 19.74 -18.95
N GLN A 297 -8.76 19.00 -19.37
CA GLN A 297 -9.60 19.31 -20.53
C GLN A 297 -10.70 20.33 -20.19
N SER A 298 -10.75 20.78 -18.93
CA SER A 298 -11.59 21.88 -18.45
C SER A 298 -10.71 23.09 -18.10
N SER A 299 -11.23 24.29 -18.33
CA SER A 299 -10.57 25.54 -17.91
C SER A 299 -11.21 26.09 -16.63
N PRO A 300 -10.43 26.55 -15.65
CA PRO A 300 -8.97 26.53 -15.59
C PRO A 300 -8.41 25.12 -15.27
N ARG A 301 -7.15 24.87 -15.68
CA ARG A 301 -6.40 23.67 -15.28
C ARG A 301 -6.12 23.67 -13.78
N CYS A 302 -5.97 22.48 -13.20
CA CYS A 302 -5.62 22.30 -11.78
C CYS A 302 -4.33 21.51 -11.58
N CYS A 303 -3.74 21.58 -10.38
CA CYS A 303 -2.51 20.87 -10.06
C CYS A 303 -2.63 19.35 -10.22
N LEU A 304 -3.80 18.78 -9.91
CA LEU A 304 -4.03 17.34 -10.08
C LEU A 304 -3.98 16.92 -11.55
N SER A 305 -4.48 17.77 -12.44
CA SER A 305 -4.39 17.53 -13.88
C SER A 305 -2.95 17.59 -14.40
N ALA A 306 -2.11 18.45 -13.84
CA ALA A 306 -0.69 18.52 -14.18
C ALA A 306 0.06 17.26 -13.69
N ALA A 307 -0.28 16.74 -12.51
CA ALA A 307 0.29 15.48 -12.02
C ALA A 307 -0.09 14.30 -12.92
N PHE A 308 -1.36 14.18 -13.33
CA PHE A 308 -1.77 13.13 -14.25
C PHE A 308 -1.15 13.28 -15.65
N GLU A 309 -1.08 14.49 -16.20
CA GLU A 309 -0.43 14.74 -17.49
C GLU A 309 1.03 14.28 -17.47
N ALA A 310 1.79 14.69 -16.44
CA ALA A 310 3.19 14.29 -16.30
C ALA A 310 3.35 12.77 -16.15
N ALA A 311 2.47 12.13 -15.37
CA ALA A 311 2.53 10.70 -15.12
C ALA A 311 2.16 9.85 -16.36
N LEU A 312 1.21 10.32 -17.16
CA LEU A 312 0.70 9.60 -18.33
C LEU A 312 1.50 9.89 -19.61
N ALA A 313 2.30 10.96 -19.63
CA ALA A 313 3.16 11.33 -20.76
C ALA A 313 4.48 10.53 -20.83
N PHE A 314 4.76 9.65 -19.85
CA PHE A 314 5.97 8.83 -19.87
C PHE A 314 5.97 7.94 -21.12
N PRO A 315 6.96 8.07 -22.02
CA PRO A 315 6.99 7.27 -23.24
C PRO A 315 7.17 5.78 -22.88
N PRO A 316 6.52 4.85 -23.59
CA PRO A 316 6.94 3.45 -23.53
C PRO A 316 8.43 3.38 -23.85
N ALA A 317 9.19 2.55 -23.14
CA ALA A 317 10.57 2.28 -23.55
C ALA A 317 10.54 1.67 -24.96
N ASP A 318 11.24 2.31 -25.91
CA ASP A 318 11.40 1.86 -27.30
C ASP A 318 12.12 0.51 -27.40
#